data_AF-A0A8T5I6T0-F1
#
_entry.id   AF-A0A8T5I6T0-F1
#
_cell.length_a   1.000
_cell.length_b   1.000
_cell.length_c   1.000
_cell.angle_alpha   90.00
_cell.angle_beta   90.00
_cell.angle_gamma   90.00
#
_symmetry.space_group_name_H-M   'P 1'
#
loop_
_entity.id
_entity.type
_entity.pdbx_description
1 polymer ?
#
loop_
_entity_poly.entity_id
_entity_poly.type
_entity_poly.pdbx_seq_one_letter_code
_entity_poly.pdbx_strand_id
1 'polypeptide(L)'
;GSNIPAQAAIIPFSKNPNARIFLGYPNFLRRGSGDWRDSTLIDRLANDLKSSNSSVREDLWPILIAIHDPLLGSDVNDLTITNRMGFTGDDHLSLHGIKKGSKEADRILKLFEDKEISIQKIEEEVKIDKSENDIIDNQFTLDSFS
;
A
#
# COMPACT_ATOMS: atom_id res chain seq x y z
N GLY A 1 29.60 7.59 -19.81
CA GLY A 1 29.49 6.64 -18.69
C GLY A 1 29.49 5.25 -19.27
N SER A 2 30.32 4.34 -18.76
CA SER A 2 30.47 2.99 -19.28
C SER A 2 29.24 2.13 -18.96
N ASN A 3 28.69 1.41 -19.96
CA ASN A 3 27.53 0.51 -19.84
C ASN A 3 27.90 -0.90 -19.32
N ILE A 4 29.08 -1.07 -18.73
CA ILE A 4 29.58 -2.38 -18.26
C ILE A 4 28.65 -3.08 -17.26
N PRO A 5 28.06 -2.40 -16.24
CA PRO A 5 27.12 -3.09 -15.34
C PRO A 5 25.85 -3.55 -16.06
N ALA A 6 25.40 -2.81 -17.10
CA ALA A 6 24.24 -3.19 -17.89
C ALA A 6 24.48 -4.44 -18.76
N GLN A 7 25.72 -4.62 -19.24
CA GLN A 7 26.14 -5.80 -20.01
C GLN A 7 26.44 -7.02 -19.14
N ALA A 8 26.80 -6.83 -17.87
CA ALA A 8 27.11 -7.94 -16.95
C ALA A 8 25.86 -8.63 -16.38
N ALA A 9 24.72 -7.95 -16.32
CA ALA A 9 23.50 -8.43 -15.67
C ALA A 9 22.55 -9.21 -16.62
N ILE A 10 23.06 -9.96 -17.58
CA ILE A 10 22.24 -10.62 -18.61
C ILE A 10 21.62 -11.91 -18.05
N ILE A 11 20.29 -12.06 -18.18
CA ILE A 11 19.56 -13.28 -17.80
C ILE A 11 18.99 -13.94 -19.06
N PRO A 12 19.11 -15.27 -19.22
CA PRO A 12 18.44 -15.99 -20.30
C PRO A 12 16.93 -16.02 -20.06
N PHE A 13 16.14 -15.46 -20.98
CA PHE A 13 14.67 -15.43 -20.89
C PHE A 13 14.00 -16.75 -21.29
N SER A 14 14.75 -17.71 -21.83
CA SER A 14 14.22 -19.02 -22.23
C SER A 14 14.52 -20.09 -21.19
N LYS A 15 13.47 -20.78 -20.70
CA LYS A 15 13.57 -21.97 -19.86
C LYS A 15 13.75 -23.27 -20.67
N ASN A 16 13.60 -23.21 -21.99
CA ASN A 16 13.60 -24.36 -22.87
C ASN A 16 14.99 -24.52 -23.54
N PRO A 17 15.67 -25.68 -23.42
CA PRO A 17 17.05 -25.85 -23.89
C PRO A 17 17.22 -25.75 -25.42
N ASN A 18 16.14 -25.97 -26.18
CA ASN A 18 16.14 -25.93 -27.66
C ASN A 18 15.63 -24.60 -28.24
N ALA A 19 15.21 -23.65 -27.40
CA ALA A 19 14.72 -22.36 -27.87
C ALA A 19 15.87 -21.35 -27.99
N ARG A 20 15.73 -20.40 -28.92
CA ARG A 20 16.69 -19.30 -29.11
C ARG A 20 16.85 -18.55 -27.78
N ILE A 21 18.08 -18.44 -27.29
CA ILE A 21 18.38 -17.76 -26.04
C ILE A 21 18.20 -16.25 -26.26
N PHE A 22 17.11 -15.71 -25.73
CA PHE A 22 16.91 -14.27 -25.66
C PHE A 22 17.65 -13.74 -24.43
N LEU A 23 18.70 -12.97 -24.69
CA LEU A 23 19.47 -12.24 -23.69
C LEU A 23 18.86 -10.86 -23.55
N GLY A 24 18.27 -10.56 -22.39
CA GLY A 24 17.69 -9.25 -22.12
C GLY A 24 18.21 -8.69 -20.81
N TYR A 25 18.12 -7.37 -20.69
CA TYR A 25 18.39 -6.71 -19.42
C TYR A 25 17.23 -6.98 -18.45
N PRO A 26 17.51 -7.42 -17.21
CA PRO A 26 16.48 -7.76 -16.26
C PRO A 26 15.60 -6.57 -15.93
N ASN A 27 14.29 -6.83 -15.84
CA ASN A 27 13.30 -5.80 -15.53
C ASN A 27 13.56 -5.12 -14.17
N PHE A 28 14.15 -5.84 -13.20
CA PHE A 28 14.45 -5.28 -11.87
C PHE A 28 15.56 -4.22 -11.88
N LEU A 29 16.53 -4.28 -12.81
CA LEU A 29 17.57 -3.26 -12.95
C LEU A 29 17.17 -2.17 -13.98
N ARG A 30 16.05 -2.33 -14.69
CA ARG A 30 15.57 -1.36 -15.68
C ARG A 30 15.01 -0.13 -14.95
N ARG A 31 15.71 0.99 -15.11
CA ARG A 31 15.28 2.30 -14.57
C ARG A 31 13.93 2.66 -15.19
N GLY A 32 12.89 2.70 -14.34
CA GLY A 32 11.54 3.14 -14.72
C GLY A 32 10.53 2.05 -15.11
N SER A 33 10.81 0.75 -14.92
CA SER A 33 9.85 -0.31 -15.30
C SER A 33 9.80 -1.51 -14.35
N GLY A 34 10.09 -1.30 -13.07
CA GLY A 34 9.86 -2.33 -12.08
C GLY A 34 8.40 -2.30 -11.65
N ASP A 35 7.74 -3.46 -11.67
CA ASP A 35 6.37 -3.65 -11.13
C ASP A 35 6.28 -3.27 -9.63
N TRP A 36 7.44 -3.15 -8.95
CA TRP A 36 7.58 -2.71 -7.55
C TRP A 36 7.56 -1.18 -7.37
N ARG A 37 7.30 -0.40 -8.42
CA ARG A 37 7.21 1.07 -8.37
C ARG A 37 5.79 1.53 -8.70
N ASP A 38 4.86 1.31 -7.77
CA ASP A 38 3.62 2.09 -7.83
C ASP A 38 3.98 3.51 -7.37
N SER A 39 4.39 4.37 -8.32
CA SER A 39 4.89 5.72 -8.00
C SER A 39 3.82 6.56 -7.34
N THR A 40 2.56 6.34 -7.71
CA THR A 40 1.37 6.96 -7.12
C THR A 40 1.25 6.68 -5.63
N LEU A 41 1.48 5.44 -5.21
CA LEU A 41 1.46 5.04 -3.80
C LEU A 41 2.62 5.66 -3.03
N ILE A 42 3.82 5.63 -3.60
CA ILE A 42 5.01 6.26 -2.99
C ILE A 42 4.80 7.77 -2.84
N ASP A 43 4.24 8.43 -3.85
CA ASP A 43 3.92 9.85 -3.83
C ASP A 43 2.87 10.18 -2.75
N ARG A 44 1.82 9.35 -2.62
CA ARG A 44 0.81 9.48 -1.54
C ARG A 44 1.45 9.35 -0.17
N LEU A 45 2.21 8.28 0.06
CA LEU A 45 2.93 8.06 1.32
C LEU A 45 3.88 9.19 1.67
N ALA A 46 4.62 9.70 0.69
CA ALA A 46 5.52 10.83 0.89
C ALA A 46 4.76 12.09 1.28
N ASN A 47 3.60 12.37 0.67
CA ASN A 47 2.75 13.50 1.04
C ASN A 47 2.18 13.34 2.45
N ASP A 48 1.66 12.17 2.79
CA ASP A 48 1.05 11.90 4.10
C ASP A 48 2.08 11.99 5.24
N LEU A 49 3.28 11.44 5.02
CA LEU A 49 4.38 11.46 5.97
C LEU A 49 5.23 12.74 5.91
N LYS A 50 4.91 13.67 5.00
CA LYS A 50 5.70 14.87 4.69
C LYS A 50 7.19 14.55 4.49
N SER A 51 7.46 13.44 3.82
CA SER A 51 8.80 12.94 3.53
C SER A 51 9.12 13.08 2.04
N SER A 52 10.37 12.81 1.67
CA SER A 52 10.76 12.75 0.26
C SER A 52 10.42 11.40 -0.35
N ASN A 53 10.07 11.38 -1.64
CA ASN A 53 9.88 10.17 -2.42
C ASN A 53 11.10 9.23 -2.39
N SER A 54 12.31 9.78 -2.23
CA SER A 54 13.53 8.96 -2.13
C SER A 54 13.57 8.20 -0.81
N SER A 55 13.32 8.87 0.31
CA SER A 55 13.35 8.25 1.64
C SER A 55 12.23 7.22 1.80
N VAL A 56 11.02 7.52 1.33
CA VAL A 56 9.93 6.51 1.33
C VAL A 56 10.34 5.28 0.54
N ARG A 57 10.95 5.46 -0.64
CA ARG A 57 11.35 4.35 -1.52
C ARG A 57 12.53 3.54 -0.97
N GLU A 58 13.49 4.19 -0.36
CA GLU A 58 14.75 3.55 0.07
C GLU A 58 14.64 2.98 1.49
N ASP A 59 13.88 3.63 2.37
CA ASP A 59 13.80 3.27 3.79
C ASP A 59 12.51 2.52 4.13
N LEU A 60 11.35 3.04 3.72
CA LEU A 60 10.04 2.51 4.15
C LEU A 60 9.53 1.37 3.24
N TRP A 61 9.66 1.55 1.94
CA TRP A 61 9.13 0.64 0.93
C TRP A 61 9.67 -0.80 1.06
N PRO A 62 10.96 -1.04 1.30
CA PRO A 62 11.47 -2.40 1.46
C PRO A 62 10.88 -3.12 2.67
N ILE A 63 10.64 -2.40 3.76
CA ILE A 63 10.04 -2.94 4.99
C ILE A 63 8.59 -3.32 4.71
N LEU A 64 7.85 -2.44 4.04
CA LEU A 64 6.44 -2.67 3.72
C LEU A 64 6.27 -3.91 2.82
N ILE A 65 7.07 -4.02 1.75
CA ILE A 65 7.06 -5.23 0.90
C ILE A 65 7.40 -6.48 1.72
N ALA A 66 8.40 -6.42 2.61
CA ALA A 66 8.78 -7.58 3.41
C ALA A 66 7.65 -8.05 4.34
N ILE A 67 6.89 -7.11 4.93
CA ILE A 67 5.73 -7.45 5.77
C ILE A 67 4.61 -8.12 4.94
N HIS A 68 4.46 -7.71 3.68
CA HIS A 68 3.45 -8.23 2.77
C HIS A 68 3.91 -9.45 1.95
N ASP A 69 5.14 -9.95 2.17
CA ASP A 69 5.68 -11.10 1.45
C ASP A 69 5.06 -12.43 1.95
N PRO A 70 4.36 -13.19 1.09
CA PRO A 70 3.79 -14.49 1.46
C PRO A 70 4.84 -15.50 1.95
N LEU A 71 6.09 -15.40 1.48
CA LEU A 71 7.19 -16.28 1.91
C LEU A 71 7.58 -16.05 3.38
N LEU A 72 7.31 -14.86 3.91
CA LEU A 72 7.54 -14.49 5.30
C LEU A 72 6.33 -14.81 6.21
N GLY A 73 5.30 -15.44 5.65
CA GLY A 73 4.09 -15.84 6.39
C GLY A 73 2.98 -14.79 6.38
N SER A 74 3.05 -13.81 5.49
CA SER A 74 1.98 -12.82 5.32
C SER A 74 0.73 -13.47 4.70
N ASP A 75 -0.44 -13.18 5.25
CA ASP A 75 -1.72 -13.55 4.64
C ASP A 75 -2.24 -12.40 3.78
N VAL A 76 -2.55 -12.70 2.52
CA VAL A 76 -3.08 -11.75 1.54
C VAL A 76 -4.46 -11.21 1.97
N ASN A 77 -5.22 -11.99 2.75
CA ASN A 77 -6.54 -11.59 3.24
C ASN A 77 -6.47 -10.68 4.47
N ASP A 78 -5.29 -10.48 5.06
CA ASP A 78 -5.13 -9.58 6.19
C ASP A 78 -5.08 -8.11 5.72
N LEU A 79 -6.20 -7.41 5.91
CA LEU A 79 -6.36 -5.99 5.55
C LEU A 79 -6.06 -5.04 6.72
N THR A 80 -5.48 -5.51 7.82
CA THR A 80 -5.29 -4.67 9.01
C THR A 80 -4.31 -3.52 8.79
N ILE A 81 -3.14 -3.81 8.21
CA ILE A 81 -2.07 -2.84 8.00
C ILE A 81 -2.45 -1.82 6.93
N THR A 82 -2.96 -2.30 5.80
CA THR A 82 -3.33 -1.46 4.66
C THR A 82 -4.48 -0.51 5.01
N ASN A 83 -5.49 -0.99 5.74
CA ASN A 83 -6.57 -0.12 6.19
C ASN A 83 -6.10 0.91 7.23
N ARG A 84 -5.20 0.52 8.14
CA ARG A 84 -4.66 1.46 9.13
C ARG A 84 -3.84 2.57 8.50
N MET A 85 -3.19 2.28 7.38
CA MET A 85 -2.43 3.26 6.58
C MET A 85 -3.32 4.06 5.61
N GLY A 86 -4.61 3.74 5.50
CA GLY A 86 -5.51 4.41 4.56
C GLY A 86 -5.26 4.04 3.09
N PHE A 87 -4.69 2.87 2.83
CA PHE A 87 -4.48 2.39 1.46
C PHE A 87 -5.77 1.88 0.83
N THR A 88 -5.85 2.03 -0.49
CA THR A 88 -6.97 1.50 -1.28
C THR A 88 -6.80 0.00 -1.53
N GLY A 89 -7.87 -0.67 -1.96
CA GLY A 89 -7.78 -2.08 -2.36
C GLY A 89 -6.78 -2.31 -3.51
N ASP A 90 -6.67 -1.36 -4.43
CA ASP A 90 -5.67 -1.40 -5.51
C ASP A 90 -4.23 -1.34 -4.96
N ASP A 91 -3.98 -0.50 -3.97
CA ASP A 91 -2.68 -0.35 -3.32
C ASP A 91 -2.27 -1.64 -2.57
N HIS A 92 -3.23 -2.31 -1.92
CA HIS A 92 -3.03 -3.61 -1.27
C HIS A 92 -2.64 -4.70 -2.29
N LEU A 93 -3.28 -4.71 -3.46
CA LEU A 93 -2.91 -5.65 -4.53
C LEU A 93 -1.49 -5.39 -5.05
N SER A 94 -1.11 -4.13 -5.21
CA SER A 94 0.24 -3.74 -5.63
C SER A 94 1.30 -4.19 -4.62
N LEU A 95 1.02 -4.11 -3.31
CA LEU A 95 1.91 -4.57 -2.25
C LEU A 95 2.16 -6.08 -2.26
N HIS A 96 1.11 -6.86 -2.48
CA HIS A 96 1.21 -8.32 -2.60
C HIS A 96 1.62 -8.80 -4.00
N GLY A 97 1.81 -7.89 -4.97
CA GLY A 97 2.20 -8.21 -6.34
C GLY A 97 1.10 -8.95 -7.14
N ILE A 98 -0.17 -8.76 -6.78
CA ILE A 98 -1.30 -9.45 -7.37
C ILE A 98 -1.80 -8.66 -8.59
N LYS A 99 -1.93 -9.34 -9.73
CA LYS A 99 -2.44 -8.72 -10.96
C LYS A 99 -3.95 -8.44 -10.85
N LYS A 100 -4.35 -7.23 -11.23
CA LYS A 100 -5.76 -6.85 -11.39
C LYS A 100 -6.47 -7.82 -12.36
N GLY A 101 -7.70 -8.20 -12.03
CA GLY A 101 -8.50 -9.16 -12.80
C GLY A 101 -8.18 -10.65 -12.54
N SER A 102 -7.30 -10.96 -11.59
CA SER A 102 -7.22 -12.31 -11.02
C SER A 102 -8.46 -12.58 -10.17
N LYS A 103 -8.92 -13.84 -10.11
CA LYS A 103 -9.99 -14.26 -9.17
C LYS A 103 -9.67 -13.90 -7.72
N GLU A 104 -8.39 -13.88 -7.37
CA GLU A 104 -7.91 -13.49 -6.05
C GLU A 104 -8.02 -11.98 -5.85
N ALA A 105 -7.65 -11.17 -6.85
CA ALA A 105 -7.82 -9.72 -6.82
C ALA A 105 -9.29 -9.33 -6.64
N ASP A 106 -10.20 -9.96 -7.38
CA ASP A 106 -11.64 -9.69 -7.29
C ASP A 106 -12.22 -10.02 -5.91
N ARG A 107 -11.67 -11.04 -5.22
CA ARG A 107 -12.07 -11.39 -3.85
C ARG A 107 -11.61 -10.32 -2.86
N ILE A 108 -10.35 -9.89 -2.98
CA ILE A 108 -9.76 -8.89 -2.09
C ILE A 108 -10.46 -7.54 -2.25
N LEU A 109 -10.74 -7.11 -3.48
CA LEU A 109 -11.45 -5.85 -3.73
C LEU A 109 -12.84 -5.85 -3.07
N LYS A 110 -13.57 -6.97 -3.14
CA LYS A 110 -14.86 -7.12 -2.42
C LYS A 110 -14.71 -7.02 -0.91
N LEU A 111 -13.66 -7.61 -0.33
CA LEU A 111 -13.40 -7.51 1.11
C LEU A 111 -13.11 -6.06 1.54
N PHE A 112 -12.46 -5.27 0.69
CA PHE A 112 -12.28 -3.83 0.91
C PHE A 112 -13.61 -3.08 0.86
N GLU A 113 -14.44 -3.32 -0.16
CA GLU A 113 -15.76 -2.71 -0.31
C GLU A 113 -16.67 -3.02 0.90
N ASP A 114 -16.76 -4.29 1.31
CA ASP A 114 -17.57 -4.74 2.45
C ASP A 114 -17.16 -4.05 3.77
N LYS A 115 -15.87 -3.81 3.94
CA LYS A 115 -15.31 -3.17 5.14
C LYS A 115 -15.50 -1.66 5.15
N GLU A 116 -15.39 -0.99 4.00
CA GLU A 116 -15.71 0.43 3.86
C GLU A 116 -17.17 0.70 4.25
N ILE A 117 -18.10 -0.16 3.79
CA ILE A 117 -19.53 -0.09 4.16
C ILE A 117 -19.71 -0.24 5.68
N SER A 118 -18.95 -1.14 6.30
CA SER A 118 -19.03 -1.39 7.74
C SER A 118 -18.56 -0.18 8.56
N ILE A 119 -17.51 0.51 8.15
CA ILE A 119 -16.98 1.72 8.82
C ILE A 119 -17.96 2.89 8.68
N GLN A 120 -18.52 3.10 7.49
CA GLN A 120 -19.51 4.17 7.25
C GLN A 120 -20.75 4.01 8.13
N LYS A 121 -21.22 2.77 8.31
CA LYS A 121 -22.37 2.46 9.17
C LYS A 121 -22.10 2.78 10.65
N ILE A 122 -20.88 2.52 11.13
CA ILE A 122 -20.45 2.87 12.50
C ILE A 122 -20.39 4.40 12.68
N GLU A 123 -19.88 5.15 11.70
CA GLU A 123 -19.84 6.61 11.77
C GLU A 123 -21.22 7.27 11.74
N GLU A 124 -22.19 6.68 11.02
CA GLU A 124 -23.59 7.11 11.06
C GLU A 124 -24.22 6.88 12.44
N GLU A 125 -23.97 5.73 13.08
CA GLU A 125 -24.45 5.44 14.44
C GLU A 125 -23.83 6.39 15.49
N VAL A 126 -22.53 6.72 15.38
CA VAL A 126 -21.85 7.67 16.29
C VAL A 126 -22.33 9.11 16.12
N LYS A 127 -22.83 9.51 14.94
CA LYS A 127 -23.42 10.84 14.74
C LYS A 127 -24.79 10.98 15.40
N ILE A 128 -25.56 9.90 15.49
CA ILE A 128 -26.88 9.89 16.14
C ILE A 128 -26.73 10.07 17.66
N ASP A 129 -25.70 9.46 18.27
CA ASP A 129 -25.43 9.59 19.71
C ASP A 129 -24.87 10.98 20.11
N LYS A 130 -24.23 11.71 19.19
CA LYS A 130 -23.70 13.07 19.47
C LYS A 130 -24.76 14.16 19.41
N SER A 131 -25.92 13.92 18.78
CA SER A 131 -27.00 14.92 18.71
C SER A 131 -27.93 14.95 19.92
N GLU A 132 -27.83 14.00 20.86
CA GLU A 132 -28.73 13.92 22.03
C GLU A 132 -28.09 14.29 23.38
N ASN A 133 -26.83 14.70 23.41
CA ASN A 133 -26.21 15.21 24.63
C ASN A 133 -25.78 16.67 24.46
N ASP A 134 -26.76 17.57 24.55
CA ASP A 134 -26.55 18.94 25.01
C ASP A 134 -26.07 18.87 26.48
N ILE A 135 -24.78 18.59 26.65
CA ILE A 135 -24.12 18.73 27.94
C ILE A 135 -24.03 20.23 28.18
N ILE A 136 -24.81 20.69 29.16
CA ILE A 136 -24.71 22.01 29.75
C ILE A 136 -23.26 22.20 30.21
N ASP A 137 -22.48 22.93 29.40
CA ASP A 137 -21.13 23.37 29.73
C ASP A 137 -21.22 24.40 30.88
N ASN A 138 -21.36 23.91 32.10
CA ASN A 138 -21.03 24.68 33.31
C ASN A 138 -19.50 24.77 33.41
N GLN A 139 -18.90 25.52 32.49
CA GLN A 139 -17.53 25.97 32.59
C GLN A 139 -17.45 26.95 33.76
N PHE A 140 -16.85 26.52 34.87
CA PHE A 140 -16.57 27.39 36.01
C PHE A 140 -15.67 28.55 35.57
N THR A 141 -16.24 29.75 35.45
CA THR A 141 -15.49 30.98 35.26
C THR A 141 -14.91 31.47 36.59
N LEU A 142 -13.69 32.01 36.51
CA LEU A 142 -12.86 32.47 37.64
C LEU A 142 -13.52 33.55 38.52
N ASP A 143 -14.62 34.15 38.05
CA ASP A 143 -15.37 35.22 38.72
C ASP A 143 -16.34 34.72 39.80
N SER A 144 -16.51 33.41 39.99
CA SER A 144 -17.40 32.86 41.03
C SER A 144 -16.85 32.96 42.47
N PHE A 145 -15.62 33.47 42.64
CA PHE A 145 -15.01 33.68 43.96
C PHE A 145 -14.81 35.18 44.20
N SER A 146 -15.89 35.89 44.53
CA SER A 146 -15.82 37.19 45.18
C SER A 146 -16.90 37.36 46.24
#